data_AF-A0A7K2PVY4-F1
#
_entry.id   AF-A0A7K2PVY4-F1
#
_cell.length_a   1.000
_cell.length_b   1.000
_cell.length_c   1.000
_cell.angle_alpha   90.00
_cell.angle_beta   90.00
_cell.angle_gamma   90.00
#
_symmetry.space_group_name_H-M   'P 1'
#
loop_
_entity.id
_entity.type
_entity.pdbx_description
1 polymer ?
#
loop_
_entity_poly.entity_id
_entity_poly.type
_entity_poly.pdbx_seq_one_letter_code
_entity_poly.pdbx_strand_id
1 'polypeptide(L)'
;TGLWRRGTETFAEVAERPQEAAEAGSYTLHPALFDAALHAALLAEGPGEARIPLACTGVSVHETGASAARVRLERLGPDEARVTLTGMDGRPLATVESLVTRVMKVRPTELYQVAWRPAAEAGHTDTEHELLDTADLLDQHRREDMPGRARELVTAVLARVRDRVAGTRPGRLLVLTHHAGGDDPDPAQAAVAGFVRSTQ
;
A
#
# COMPACT_ATOMS: atom_id res chain seq x y z
N THR A 1 9.52 -14.79 20.77
CA THR A 1 8.92 -13.49 21.13
C THR A 1 8.69 -13.45 22.61
N GLY A 2 9.03 -12.35 23.29
CA GLY A 2 8.84 -12.17 24.74
C GLY A 2 8.59 -10.71 25.09
N LEU A 3 7.94 -10.44 26.22
CA LEU A 3 7.64 -9.09 26.71
C LEU A 3 7.82 -9.05 28.23
N TRP A 4 8.63 -8.12 28.73
CA TRP A 4 8.89 -7.98 30.16
C TRP A 4 9.09 -6.51 30.57
N ARG A 5 8.98 -6.23 31.86
CA ARG A 5 9.06 -4.87 32.41
C ARG A 5 10.08 -4.80 33.55
N ARG A 6 10.84 -3.70 33.59
CA ARG A 6 11.76 -3.36 34.69
C ARG A 6 11.51 -1.91 35.10
N GLY A 7 10.88 -1.70 36.26
CA GLY A 7 10.47 -0.37 36.68
C GLY A 7 9.50 0.26 35.67
N THR A 8 9.87 1.39 35.09
CA THR A 8 9.10 2.12 34.06
C THR A 8 9.47 1.73 32.63
N GLU A 9 10.51 0.91 32.45
CA GLU A 9 10.97 0.46 31.13
C GLU A 9 10.30 -0.86 30.74
N THR A 10 9.90 -0.96 29.48
CA THR A 10 9.42 -2.22 28.88
C THR A 10 10.39 -2.71 27.83
N PHE A 11 10.57 -4.02 27.79
CA PHE A 11 11.47 -4.68 26.87
C PHE A 11 10.71 -5.77 26.12
N ALA A 12 11.04 -5.95 24.85
CA ALA A 12 10.48 -7.01 24.04
C ALA A 12 11.52 -7.68 23.15
N GLU A 13 11.27 -8.92 22.78
CA GLU A 13 12.00 -9.62 21.72
C GLU A 13 11.04 -9.90 20.59
N VAL A 14 11.37 -9.39 19.39
CA VAL A 14 10.59 -9.53 18.16
C VAL A 14 11.45 -10.18 17.09
N ALA A 15 10.83 -11.02 16.26
CA ALA A 15 11.49 -11.69 15.16
C ALA A 15 10.50 -11.87 14.01
N GLU A 16 11.00 -11.72 12.80
CA GLU A 16 10.30 -12.02 11.55
C GLU A 16 9.96 -13.51 11.45
N ARG A 17 8.94 -13.83 10.66
CA ARG A 17 8.69 -15.22 10.30
C ARG A 17 9.79 -15.72 9.36
N PRO A 18 10.10 -17.02 9.34
CA PRO A 18 11.20 -17.56 8.54
C PRO A 18 11.14 -17.20 7.05
N GLN A 19 9.94 -17.14 6.46
CA GLN A 19 9.73 -16.75 5.06
C GLN A 19 10.08 -15.28 4.79
N GLU A 20 9.78 -14.38 5.73
CA GLU A 20 10.04 -12.93 5.62
C GLU A 20 11.50 -12.60 5.94
N ALA A 21 12.12 -13.39 6.84
CA ALA A 21 13.52 -13.23 7.21
C ALA A 21 14.50 -13.40 6.03
N ALA A 22 14.12 -14.15 4.98
CA ALA A 22 14.94 -14.32 3.78
C ALA A 22 15.13 -13.02 2.98
N GLU A 23 14.16 -12.10 3.07
CA GLU A 23 14.18 -10.81 2.38
C GLU A 23 14.69 -9.66 3.27
N ALA A 24 15.02 -9.93 4.54
CA ALA A 24 15.41 -8.88 5.49
C ALA A 24 16.58 -8.02 4.97
N GLY A 25 17.53 -8.61 4.24
CA GLY A 25 18.67 -7.90 3.64
C GLY A 25 18.30 -6.89 2.55
N SER A 26 17.08 -6.94 2.01
CA SER A 26 16.57 -5.99 1.01
C SER A 26 16.05 -4.70 1.64
N TYR A 27 15.95 -4.62 2.97
CA TYR A 27 15.42 -3.48 3.69
C TYR A 27 16.48 -2.87 4.63
N THR A 28 16.52 -1.53 4.68
CA THR A 28 17.30 -0.82 5.70
C THR A 28 16.81 -1.17 7.11
N LEU A 29 15.49 -1.27 7.29
CA LEU A 29 14.83 -1.88 8.42
C LEU A 29 13.58 -2.57 7.91
N HIS A 30 13.39 -3.85 8.24
CA HIS A 30 12.23 -4.60 7.75
C HIS A 30 10.92 -3.98 8.30
N PRO A 31 9.92 -3.64 7.45
CA PRO A 31 8.70 -2.98 7.90
C PRO A 31 7.93 -3.78 8.95
N ALA A 32 7.83 -5.10 8.79
CA ALA A 32 7.15 -5.95 9.77
C ALA A 32 7.91 -6.03 11.10
N LEU A 33 9.25 -5.89 11.09
CA LEU A 33 10.05 -5.98 12.30
C LEU A 33 9.87 -4.70 13.11
N PHE A 34 9.85 -3.58 12.40
CA PHE A 34 9.55 -2.30 12.99
C PHE A 34 8.12 -2.23 13.51
N ASP A 35 7.14 -2.71 12.74
CA ASP A 35 5.74 -2.79 13.18
C ASP A 35 5.57 -3.66 14.43
N ALA A 36 6.23 -4.83 14.48
CA ALA A 36 6.24 -5.69 15.66
C ALA A 36 6.84 -4.97 16.89
N ALA A 37 7.89 -4.16 16.70
CA ALA A 37 8.46 -3.33 17.76
C ALA A 37 7.49 -2.25 18.25
N LEU A 38 6.73 -1.62 17.34
CA LEU A 38 5.67 -0.66 17.71
C LEU A 38 4.52 -1.34 18.45
N HIS A 39 4.11 -2.55 18.05
CA HIS A 39 3.10 -3.32 18.75
C HIS A 39 3.49 -3.65 20.20
N ALA A 40 4.77 -3.90 20.47
CA ALA A 40 5.27 -4.07 21.84
C ALA A 40 5.06 -2.80 22.69
N ALA A 41 5.19 -1.60 22.09
CA ALA A 41 4.93 -0.33 22.75
C ALA A 41 3.45 -0.19 23.16
N LEU A 42 2.54 -0.59 22.26
CA LEU A 42 1.10 -0.53 22.51
C LEU A 42 0.65 -1.51 23.60
N LEU A 43 1.21 -2.72 23.62
CA LEU A 43 0.91 -3.72 24.65
C LEU A 43 1.45 -3.33 26.03
N ALA A 44 2.51 -2.52 26.09
CA ALA A 44 3.10 -2.04 27.32
C ALA A 44 2.19 -1.07 28.10
N GLU A 45 1.15 -0.50 27.47
CA GLU A 45 0.29 0.50 28.13
C GLU A 45 -0.86 -0.09 28.94
N GLY A 46 -1.04 -1.42 28.88
CA GLY A 46 -1.99 -2.17 29.70
C GLY A 46 -3.38 -2.33 29.05
N PRO A 47 -4.17 -3.30 29.52
CA PRO A 47 -5.50 -3.55 28.98
C PRO A 47 -6.48 -2.44 29.40
N GLY A 48 -7.04 -1.72 28.44
CA GLY A 48 -8.09 -0.73 28.72
C GLY A 48 -8.52 0.10 27.52
N GLU A 49 -7.58 0.52 26.68
CA GLU A 49 -7.84 1.32 25.49
C GLU A 49 -6.90 0.91 24.35
N ALA A 50 -7.45 0.52 23.20
CA ALA A 50 -6.64 0.25 22.02
C ALA A 50 -5.95 1.56 21.59
N ARG A 51 -4.62 1.57 21.62
CA ARG A 51 -3.82 2.73 21.19
C ARG A 51 -3.16 2.44 19.85
N ILE A 52 -2.91 3.48 19.08
CA ILE A 52 -2.22 3.40 17.80
C ILE A 52 -1.12 4.47 17.72
N PRO A 53 -0.01 4.22 17.00
CA PRO A 53 0.97 5.24 16.68
C PRO A 53 0.30 6.41 15.97
N LEU A 54 0.58 7.63 16.42
CA LEU A 54 0.14 8.88 15.81
C LEU A 54 1.29 9.58 15.09
N ALA A 55 2.47 9.64 15.71
CA ALA A 55 3.64 10.29 15.15
C ALA A 55 4.94 9.63 15.65
N CYS A 56 5.92 9.53 14.76
CA CYS A 56 7.29 9.12 15.08
C CYS A 56 8.24 10.27 14.69
N THR A 57 9.05 10.73 15.64
CA THR A 57 10.03 11.82 15.43
C THR A 57 11.42 11.37 15.83
N GLY A 58 12.44 11.87 15.12
CA GLY A 58 13.84 11.51 15.38
C GLY A 58 14.14 10.03 15.08
N VAL A 59 13.59 9.51 13.98
CA VAL A 59 13.89 8.13 13.54
C VAL A 59 15.30 8.08 12.95
N SER A 60 16.15 7.22 13.51
CA SER A 60 17.51 6.95 13.02
C SER A 60 17.70 5.44 12.85
N VAL A 61 18.27 5.01 11.73
CA VAL A 61 18.64 3.61 11.47
C VAL A 61 20.17 3.51 11.42
N HIS A 62 20.71 2.54 12.15
CA HIS A 62 22.15 2.39 12.39
C HIS A 62 22.75 1.18 11.65
N GLU A 63 21.99 0.10 11.51
CA GLU A 63 22.39 -1.17 10.86
C GLU A 63 21.21 -1.74 10.07
N THR A 64 21.49 -2.55 9.05
CA THR A 64 20.49 -3.07 8.10
C THR A 64 20.44 -4.61 8.07
N GLY A 65 19.37 -5.18 7.51
CA GLY A 65 19.30 -6.63 7.28
C GLY A 65 18.97 -7.49 8.51
N ALA A 66 18.60 -6.87 9.63
CA ALA A 66 18.17 -7.61 10.81
C ALA A 66 16.76 -8.19 10.62
N SER A 67 16.60 -9.47 10.99
CA SER A 67 15.32 -10.18 11.04
C SER A 67 14.80 -10.40 12.46
N ALA A 68 15.56 -9.99 13.47
CA ALA A 68 15.17 -10.07 14.87
C ALA A 68 15.79 -8.92 15.68
N ALA A 69 15.06 -8.45 16.68
CA ALA A 69 15.48 -7.33 17.52
C ALA A 69 15.01 -7.48 18.97
N ARG A 70 15.84 -6.98 19.88
CA ARG A 70 15.46 -6.59 21.23
C ARG A 70 14.99 -5.13 21.20
N VAL A 71 13.83 -4.89 21.75
CA VAL A 71 13.20 -3.57 21.83
C VAL A 71 13.29 -3.08 23.26
N ARG A 72 13.73 -1.84 23.46
CA ARG A 72 13.61 -1.10 24.73
C ARG A 72 12.65 0.06 24.53
N LEU A 73 11.70 0.16 25.46
CA LEU A 73 10.67 1.19 25.51
C LEU A 73 10.87 1.98 26.80
N GLU A 74 11.14 3.27 26.65
CA GLU A 74 11.31 4.22 27.75
C GLU A 74 10.17 5.24 27.70
N ARG A 75 9.34 5.26 28.74
CA ARG A 75 8.19 6.18 28.81
C ARG A 75 8.68 7.63 29.00
N LEU A 76 8.31 8.51 28.08
CA LEU A 76 8.59 9.94 28.15
C LEU A 76 7.38 10.75 28.68
N GLY A 77 6.17 10.20 28.52
CA GLY A 77 4.93 10.79 29.00
C GLY A 77 3.75 9.80 29.01
N PRO A 78 2.51 10.28 29.24
CA PRO A 78 1.32 9.44 29.23
C PRO A 78 1.08 8.75 27.88
N ASP A 79 1.37 9.46 26.79
CA ASP A 79 1.10 9.01 25.42
C ASP A 79 2.37 8.98 24.55
N GLU A 80 3.55 9.08 25.18
CA GLU A 80 4.83 9.25 24.48
C GLU A 80 5.91 8.31 25.04
N ALA A 81 6.66 7.66 24.15
CA ALA A 81 7.77 6.80 24.50
C ALA A 81 8.95 6.93 23.53
N ARG A 82 10.15 6.68 24.01
CA ARG A 82 11.33 6.43 23.18
C ARG A 82 11.44 4.94 22.89
N VAL A 83 11.77 4.61 21.65
CA VAL A 83 11.96 3.22 21.19
C VAL A 83 13.39 3.02 20.74
N THR A 84 14.04 1.96 21.23
CA THR A 84 15.38 1.55 20.79
C THR A 84 15.34 0.10 20.34
N LEU A 85 15.83 -0.19 19.14
CA LEU A 85 15.96 -1.54 18.60
C LEU A 85 17.44 -1.92 18.60
N THR A 86 17.74 -3.11 19.12
CA THR A 86 19.09 -3.69 19.18
C THR A 86 19.05 -5.09 18.60
N GLY A 87 20.00 -5.42 17.74
CA GLY A 87 20.12 -6.73 17.13
C GLY A 87 20.43 -7.81 18.17
N MET A 88 20.24 -9.07 17.79
CA MET A 88 20.56 -10.20 18.67
C MET A 88 22.06 -10.31 18.95
N ASP A 89 22.89 -9.74 18.08
CA ASP A 89 24.33 -9.55 18.22
C ASP A 89 24.74 -8.39 19.14
N GLY A 90 23.76 -7.62 19.64
CA GLY A 90 23.99 -6.47 20.52
C GLY A 90 24.24 -5.15 19.81
N ARG A 91 24.24 -5.10 18.47
CA ARG A 91 24.43 -3.86 17.72
C ARG A 91 23.16 -3.01 17.69
N PRO A 92 23.25 -1.68 17.76
CA PRO A 92 22.08 -0.82 17.58
C PRO A 92 21.54 -0.97 16.16
N LEU A 93 20.22 -1.16 16.03
CA LEU A 93 19.54 -1.25 14.72
C LEU A 93 18.85 0.06 14.38
N ALA A 94 18.01 0.56 15.28
CA ALA A 94 17.26 1.79 15.06
C ALA A 94 16.90 2.47 16.38
N THR A 95 16.61 3.76 16.30
CA THR A 95 16.11 4.57 17.42
C THR A 95 14.99 5.45 16.93
N VAL A 96 13.94 5.57 17.75
CA VAL A 96 12.87 6.55 17.59
C VAL A 96 12.91 7.42 18.85
N GLU A 97 13.31 8.68 18.69
CA GLU A 97 13.44 9.59 19.83
C GLU A 97 12.11 9.84 20.54
N SER A 98 11.02 9.96 19.77
CA SER A 98 9.66 10.16 20.25
C SER A 98 8.65 9.39 19.40
N LEU A 99 7.93 8.48 20.03
CA LEU A 99 6.74 7.81 19.52
C LEU A 99 5.54 8.31 20.31
N VAL A 100 4.70 9.11 19.66
CA VAL A 100 3.42 9.57 20.20
C VAL A 100 2.33 8.60 19.79
N THR A 101 1.52 8.18 20.75
CA THR A 101 0.37 7.30 20.55
C THR A 101 -0.94 8.04 20.84
N ARG A 102 -2.05 7.49 20.38
CA ARG A 102 -3.38 7.99 20.71
C ARG A 102 -4.35 6.85 20.90
N VAL A 103 -5.40 7.11 21.68
CA VAL A 103 -6.52 6.19 21.85
C VAL A 103 -7.32 6.09 20.56
N MET A 104 -7.48 4.87 20.07
CA MET A 104 -8.39 4.53 19.00
C MET A 104 -9.77 4.25 19.60
N LYS A 105 -10.70 5.19 19.40
CA LYS A 105 -12.12 4.96 19.70
C LYS A 105 -12.70 4.07 18.60
N VAL A 106 -12.74 2.77 18.83
CA VAL A 106 -13.50 1.85 17.97
C VAL A 106 -14.98 2.15 18.20
N ARG A 107 -15.57 2.94 17.30
CA ARG A 107 -17.04 2.99 17.23
C ARG A 107 -17.48 1.68 16.58
N PRO A 108 -18.51 0.99 17.10
CA PRO A 108 -19.12 -0.10 16.36
C PRO A 108 -19.54 0.47 15.01
N THR A 109 -18.86 0.05 13.96
CA THR A 109 -19.19 0.40 12.59
C THR A 109 -20.48 -0.31 12.25
N GLU A 110 -21.53 0.44 11.96
CA GLU A 110 -22.59 -0.09 11.11
C GLU A 110 -21.93 -0.42 9.77
N LEU A 111 -21.79 -1.71 9.49
CA LEU A 111 -21.19 -2.18 8.25
C LEU A 111 -22.15 -1.82 7.11
N TYR A 112 -21.76 -0.83 6.30
CA TYR A 112 -22.44 -0.56 5.05
C TYR A 112 -22.17 -1.71 4.09
N GLN A 113 -23.22 -2.32 3.57
CA GLN A 113 -23.12 -3.32 2.50
C GLN A 113 -23.33 -2.67 1.14
N VAL A 114 -22.53 -3.08 0.15
CA VAL A 114 -22.74 -2.69 -1.24
C VAL A 114 -23.98 -3.44 -1.76
N ALA A 115 -25.11 -2.74 -1.82
CA ALA A 115 -26.31 -3.25 -2.48
C ALA A 115 -26.20 -3.02 -3.99
N TRP A 116 -25.71 -4.02 -4.71
CA TRP A 116 -25.74 -4.01 -6.17
C TRP A 116 -27.18 -3.99 -6.66
N ARG A 117 -27.53 -2.96 -7.44
CA ARG A 117 -28.81 -2.90 -8.15
C ARG A 117 -28.55 -3.19 -9.63
N PRO A 118 -29.37 -4.04 -10.28
CA PRO A 118 -29.31 -4.17 -11.73
C PRO A 118 -29.43 -2.79 -12.38
N ALA A 119 -28.52 -2.49 -13.30
CA ALA A 119 -28.67 -1.32 -14.15
C ALA A 119 -29.99 -1.48 -14.92
N ALA A 120 -30.81 -0.43 -14.97
CA ALA A 120 -31.91 -0.42 -15.91
C ALA A 120 -31.32 -0.65 -17.31
N GLU A 121 -31.94 -1.51 -18.11
CA GLU A 121 -31.56 -1.64 -19.52
C GLU A 121 -31.66 -0.24 -20.13
N ALA A 122 -30.50 0.37 -20.38
CA ALA A 122 -30.44 1.55 -21.21
C ALA A 122 -30.97 1.09 -22.56
N GLY A 123 -32.11 1.64 -22.98
CA GLY A 123 -32.59 1.44 -24.34
C GLY A 123 -31.42 1.68 -25.27
N HIS A 124 -31.11 0.70 -26.12
CA HIS A 124 -30.03 0.82 -27.09
C HIS A 124 -30.43 1.92 -28.06
N THR A 125 -30.08 3.17 -27.75
CA THR A 125 -29.98 4.19 -28.78
C THR A 125 -28.84 3.73 -29.65
N ASP A 126 -29.18 3.28 -30.86
CA ASP A 126 -28.26 2.98 -31.96
C ASP A 126 -27.48 4.26 -32.28
N THR A 127 -26.52 4.55 -31.41
CA THR A 127 -25.58 5.63 -31.57
C THR A 127 -24.44 4.96 -32.31
N GLU A 128 -23.98 5.50 -33.42
CA GLU A 128 -22.79 4.96 -34.06
C GLU A 128 -21.64 4.98 -33.04
N HIS A 129 -21.05 3.82 -32.76
CA HIS A 129 -19.89 3.71 -31.89
C HIS A 129 -18.75 3.05 -32.64
N GLU A 130 -17.57 3.60 -32.48
CA GLU A 130 -16.33 2.97 -32.89
C GLU A 130 -15.74 2.23 -31.68
N LEU A 131 -15.47 0.93 -31.83
CA LEU A 131 -14.82 0.13 -30.79
C LEU A 131 -13.31 0.10 -31.05
N LEU A 132 -12.54 0.57 -30.07
CA LEU A 132 -11.11 0.37 -29.98
C LEU A 132 -10.83 -0.70 -28.91
N ASP A 133 -10.56 -1.92 -29.36
CA ASP A 133 -10.08 -2.98 -28.48
C ASP A 133 -8.57 -2.81 -28.24
N THR A 134 -8.19 -2.66 -26.98
CA THR A 134 -6.77 -2.52 -26.59
C THR A 134 -5.98 -3.81 -26.77
N ALA A 135 -6.63 -4.97 -26.82
CA ALA A 135 -5.97 -6.24 -27.10
C ALA A 135 -5.34 -6.26 -28.52
N ASP A 136 -6.01 -5.63 -29.50
CA ASP A 136 -5.53 -5.56 -30.88
C ASP A 136 -4.25 -4.71 -31.02
N LEU A 137 -3.99 -3.84 -30.05
CA LEU A 137 -2.78 -3.00 -30.00
C LEU A 137 -1.60 -3.73 -29.32
N LEU A 138 -1.88 -4.76 -28.52
CA LEU A 138 -0.89 -5.50 -27.73
C LEU A 138 -0.18 -6.61 -28.54
N ASP A 139 -0.81 -7.14 -29.60
CA ASP A 139 -0.21 -8.19 -30.45
C ASP A 139 1.06 -7.74 -31.19
N GLN A 140 1.32 -6.43 -31.24
CA GLN A 140 2.48 -5.85 -31.92
C GLN A 140 3.75 -5.76 -31.05
N HIS A 141 3.67 -5.91 -29.72
CA HIS A 141 4.75 -5.48 -28.80
C HIS A 141 5.12 -6.53 -27.74
N ARG A 142 5.48 -7.75 -28.17
CA ARG A 142 5.71 -8.91 -27.28
C ARG A 142 7.04 -8.92 -26.50
N ARG A 143 7.80 -7.81 -26.42
CA ARG A 143 9.14 -7.79 -25.79
C ARG A 143 9.53 -6.47 -25.08
N GLU A 144 8.66 -5.88 -24.28
CA GLU A 144 9.07 -4.78 -23.38
C GLU A 144 8.88 -5.12 -21.90
N ASP A 145 9.64 -4.45 -21.03
CA ASP A 145 9.38 -4.45 -19.60
C ASP A 145 8.00 -3.84 -19.30
N MET A 146 7.41 -4.17 -18.15
CA MET A 146 6.05 -3.72 -17.81
C MET A 146 5.83 -2.20 -17.92
N PRO A 147 6.79 -1.33 -17.51
CA PRO A 147 6.68 0.11 -17.73
C PRO A 147 6.64 0.51 -19.22
N GLY A 148 7.45 -0.12 -20.07
CA GLY A 148 7.43 0.09 -21.52
C GLY A 148 6.07 -0.24 -22.11
N ARG A 149 5.54 -1.43 -21.79
CA ARG A 149 4.23 -1.90 -22.26
C ARG A 149 3.09 -0.95 -21.87
N ALA A 150 3.09 -0.44 -20.64
CA ALA A 150 2.09 0.53 -20.19
C ALA A 150 2.20 1.86 -20.95
N ARG A 151 3.42 2.39 -21.11
CA ARG A 151 3.65 3.64 -21.83
C ARG A 151 3.24 3.54 -23.30
N GLU A 152 3.59 2.46 -23.97
CA GLU A 152 3.25 2.22 -25.37
C GLU A 152 1.74 2.12 -25.56
N LEU A 153 1.07 1.30 -24.76
CA LEU A 153 -0.38 1.12 -24.86
C LEU A 153 -1.14 2.43 -24.61
N VAL A 154 -0.76 3.19 -23.58
CA VAL A 154 -1.34 4.53 -23.31
C VAL A 154 -1.07 5.49 -24.46
N THR A 155 0.13 5.46 -25.06
CA THR A 155 0.48 6.33 -26.18
C THR A 155 -0.33 6.00 -27.44
N ALA A 156 -0.53 4.71 -27.72
CA ALA A 156 -1.35 4.25 -28.84
C ALA A 156 -2.82 4.66 -28.67
N VAL A 157 -3.37 4.48 -27.45
CA VAL A 157 -4.74 4.92 -27.15
C VAL A 157 -4.87 6.45 -27.22
N LEU A 158 -3.90 7.20 -26.68
CA LEU A 158 -3.87 8.67 -26.76
C LEU A 158 -3.86 9.15 -28.22
N ALA A 159 -3.08 8.53 -29.09
CA ALA A 159 -3.07 8.86 -30.51
C ALA A 159 -4.46 8.67 -31.13
N ARG A 160 -5.15 7.58 -30.76
CA ARG A 160 -6.49 7.29 -31.28
C ARG A 160 -7.57 8.23 -30.75
N VAL A 161 -7.48 8.62 -29.48
CA VAL A 161 -8.35 9.64 -28.87
C VAL A 161 -8.11 11.00 -29.52
N ARG A 162 -6.85 11.38 -29.78
CA ARG A 162 -6.52 12.65 -30.45
C ARG A 162 -7.05 12.69 -31.89
N ASP A 163 -6.87 11.62 -32.66
CA ASP A 163 -7.45 11.52 -34.01
C ASP A 163 -8.98 11.63 -33.96
N ARG A 164 -9.61 10.96 -33.00
CA ARG A 164 -11.05 11.01 -32.78
C ARG A 164 -11.56 12.43 -32.46
N VAL A 165 -10.85 13.16 -31.61
CA VAL A 165 -11.20 14.53 -31.19
C VAL A 165 -10.95 15.54 -32.31
N ALA A 166 -9.89 15.34 -33.11
CA ALA A 166 -9.58 16.21 -34.25
C ALA A 166 -10.50 15.97 -35.46
N GLY A 167 -11.03 14.75 -35.61
CA GLY A 167 -11.90 14.36 -36.73
C GLY A 167 -13.37 14.79 -36.58
N THR A 168 -14.05 14.96 -37.71
CA THR A 168 -15.49 15.31 -37.79
C THR A 168 -16.42 14.10 -37.85
N ARG A 169 -15.91 12.88 -37.62
CA ARG A 169 -16.74 11.66 -37.67
C ARG A 169 -17.83 11.71 -36.59
N PRO A 170 -19.11 11.43 -36.93
CA PRO A 170 -20.17 11.28 -35.93
C PRO A 170 -19.93 10.04 -35.04
N GLY A 171 -20.61 9.96 -33.89
CA GLY A 171 -20.59 8.78 -33.02
C GLY A 171 -19.71 8.89 -31.76
N ARG A 172 -19.62 7.83 -30.96
CA ARG A 172 -18.79 7.77 -29.74
C ARG A 172 -17.62 6.81 -29.93
N LEU A 173 -16.47 7.10 -29.33
CA LEU A 173 -15.36 6.13 -29.25
C LEU A 173 -15.49 5.33 -27.95
N LEU A 174 -15.61 4.02 -28.07
CA LEU A 174 -15.59 3.08 -26.96
C LEU A 174 -14.20 2.45 -26.88
N VAL A 175 -13.52 2.63 -25.74
CA VAL A 175 -12.22 1.99 -25.47
C VAL A 175 -12.45 0.78 -24.59
N LEU A 176 -12.19 -0.41 -25.11
CA LEU A 176 -12.33 -1.67 -24.39
C LEU A 176 -10.99 -2.08 -23.77
N THR A 177 -10.96 -2.11 -22.43
CA THR A 177 -9.80 -2.54 -21.63
C THR A 177 -10.07 -3.91 -21.01
N HIS A 178 -9.06 -4.76 -20.96
CA HIS A 178 -9.14 -6.12 -20.42
C HIS A 178 -8.46 -6.20 -19.06
N HIS A 179 -9.07 -6.82 -18.05
CA HIS A 179 -8.48 -6.99 -16.71
C HIS A 179 -7.93 -5.68 -16.09
N ALA A 180 -8.51 -4.53 -16.41
CA ALA A 180 -8.05 -3.22 -15.91
C ALA A 180 -8.38 -2.96 -14.42
N GLY A 181 -9.11 -3.86 -13.77
CA GLY A 181 -9.48 -3.79 -12.35
C GLY A 181 -9.68 -5.20 -11.77
N GLY A 182 -9.90 -5.29 -10.47
CA GLY A 182 -9.96 -6.56 -9.72
C GLY A 182 -8.74 -6.75 -8.82
N ASP A 183 -8.61 -7.94 -8.23
CA ASP A 183 -7.56 -8.26 -7.26
C ASP A 183 -6.17 -8.45 -7.89
N ASP A 184 -6.11 -8.75 -9.18
CA ASP A 184 -4.87 -8.88 -9.97
C ASP A 184 -5.04 -8.18 -11.33
N PRO A 185 -5.01 -6.83 -11.36
CA PRO A 185 -5.23 -6.09 -12.59
C PRO A 185 -4.00 -6.09 -13.48
N ASP A 186 -4.19 -6.14 -14.79
CA ASP A 186 -3.13 -5.90 -15.77
C ASP A 186 -2.71 -4.41 -15.70
N PRO A 187 -1.47 -4.10 -15.27
CA PRO A 187 -1.05 -2.71 -15.02
C PRO A 187 -1.12 -1.81 -16.27
N ALA A 188 -0.89 -2.36 -17.46
CA ALA A 188 -0.96 -1.58 -18.70
C ALA A 188 -2.42 -1.21 -19.03
N GLN A 189 -3.33 -2.16 -18.84
CA GLN A 189 -4.77 -1.97 -19.04
C GLN A 189 -5.37 -1.04 -18.00
N ALA A 190 -4.94 -1.16 -16.73
CA ALA A 190 -5.32 -0.25 -15.65
C ALA A 190 -4.89 1.19 -15.93
N ALA A 191 -3.68 1.40 -16.45
CA ALA A 191 -3.19 2.72 -16.85
C ALA A 191 -4.06 3.35 -17.96
N VAL A 192 -4.46 2.57 -18.98
CA VAL A 192 -5.39 3.04 -20.02
C VAL A 192 -6.75 3.39 -19.44
N ALA A 193 -7.32 2.53 -18.59
CA ALA A 193 -8.62 2.78 -17.96
C ALA A 193 -8.61 4.05 -17.09
N GLY A 194 -7.51 4.31 -16.37
CA GLY A 194 -7.30 5.54 -15.62
C GLY A 194 -7.17 6.77 -16.51
N PHE A 195 -6.41 6.67 -17.60
CA PHE A 195 -6.26 7.73 -18.60
C PHE A 195 -7.59 8.12 -19.26
N VAL A 196 -8.39 7.15 -19.72
CA VAL A 196 -9.68 7.46 -20.38
C VAL A 196 -10.66 8.10 -19.41
N ARG A 197 -10.71 7.62 -18.15
CA ARG A 197 -11.61 8.19 -17.13
C ARG A 197 -11.27 9.62 -16.71
N SER A 198 -10.00 10.02 -16.76
CA SER A 198 -9.61 11.40 -16.44
C SER A 198 -9.92 12.39 -17.57
N THR A 199 -10.24 11.87 -18.76
CA THR A 199 -10.58 12.67 -19.95
C THR A 199 -12.09 12.78 -20.24
N GLN A 200 -12.94 12.14 -19.41
CA GLN A 200 -14.41 12.28 -19.45
C GLN A 200 -14.87 13.47 -18.63
#